data_AF-A0A8J5HRH0-F1
#
_entry.id   AF-A0A8J5HRH0-F1
#
_cell.length_a   1.000
_cell.length_b   1.000
_cell.length_c   1.000
_cell.angle_alpha   90.00
_cell.angle_beta   90.00
_cell.angle_gamma   90.00
#
_symmetry.space_group_name_H-M   'P 1'
#
loop_
_entity.id
_entity.type
_entity.pdbx_description
1 polymer ?
#
loop_
_entity_poly.entity_id
_entity_poly.type
_entity_poly.pdbx_seq_one_letter_code
_entity_poly.pdbx_strand_id
1 'polypeptide(L)'
;MIASDDGSRSLLLAVNRRLTALSFHIREYFWVDMKKINEIYRYKTEEYSQGATNKSNIYPEQIPSWLVDWIPEKGGYLIGNLQPAHMDFWFFSLGNLWAITSSLTTPRQAEEILNLIEKKWEDFIWNIPLKICYPALEYEE
;
A
#
# COMPACT_ATOMS: atom_id res chain seq x y z
N MET A 1 -11.56 -8.52 -31.65
CA MET A 1 -12.30 -9.57 -30.92
C MET A 1 -11.33 -10.73 -30.76
N ILE A 2 -10.95 -11.11 -29.54
CA ILE A 2 -10.03 -12.25 -29.35
C ILE A 2 -10.73 -13.49 -29.90
N ALA A 3 -10.06 -14.26 -30.75
CA ALA A 3 -10.62 -15.49 -31.32
C ALA A 3 -11.04 -16.43 -30.18
N SER A 4 -12.22 -17.05 -30.28
CA SER A 4 -12.73 -17.96 -29.25
C SER A 4 -12.08 -19.34 -29.36
N ASP A 5 -10.76 -19.39 -29.31
CA ASP A 5 -9.98 -20.62 -29.21
C ASP A 5 -9.75 -21.02 -27.74
N ASP A 6 -9.42 -22.29 -27.50
CA ASP A 6 -9.22 -22.81 -26.14
C ASP A 6 -8.00 -22.19 -25.41
N GLY A 7 -6.99 -21.73 -26.16
CA GLY A 7 -5.86 -20.97 -25.63
C GLY A 7 -6.30 -19.60 -25.09
N SER A 8 -7.11 -18.88 -25.85
CA SER A 8 -7.71 -17.60 -25.46
C SER A 8 -8.58 -17.73 -24.20
N ARG A 9 -9.34 -18.83 -24.05
CA ARG A 9 -10.08 -19.14 -22.82
C ARG A 9 -9.16 -19.37 -21.61
N SER A 10 -8.07 -20.12 -21.80
CA SER A 10 -7.11 -20.38 -20.71
C SER A 10 -6.44 -19.10 -20.20
N LEU A 11 -6.11 -18.18 -21.12
CA LEU A 11 -5.52 -16.88 -20.78
C LEU A 11 -6.50 -16.00 -20.02
N LEU A 12 -7.76 -15.93 -20.46
CA LEU A 12 -8.80 -15.19 -19.75
C LEU A 12 -9.01 -15.72 -18.32
N LEU A 13 -9.01 -17.03 -18.13
CA LEU A 13 -9.09 -17.65 -16.80
C LEU A 13 -7.89 -17.28 -15.92
N ALA A 14 -6.68 -17.30 -16.47
CA ALA A 14 -5.46 -16.92 -15.74
C ALA A 14 -5.46 -15.45 -15.32
N VAL A 15 -5.87 -14.55 -16.23
CA VAL A 15 -6.01 -13.11 -15.97
C VAL A 15 -7.02 -12.86 -14.86
N ASN A 16 -8.22 -13.45 -14.95
CA ASN A 16 -9.26 -13.26 -13.92
C ASN A 16 -8.81 -13.76 -12.55
N ARG A 17 -8.18 -14.94 -12.48
CA ARG A 17 -7.61 -15.46 -11.22
C ARG A 17 -6.56 -14.52 -10.64
N ARG A 18 -5.68 -13.98 -11.48
CA ARG A 18 -4.64 -13.05 -11.04
C ARG A 18 -5.22 -11.72 -10.59
N LEU A 19 -6.21 -11.16 -11.29
CA LEU A 19 -6.87 -9.91 -10.91
C LEU A 19 -7.52 -10.01 -9.54
N THR A 20 -8.23 -11.11 -9.24
CA THR A 20 -8.84 -11.32 -7.93
C THR A 20 -7.77 -11.43 -6.83
N ALA A 21 -6.75 -12.27 -7.04
CA ALA A 21 -5.69 -12.48 -6.04
C ALA A 21 -4.87 -11.20 -5.80
N LEU A 22 -4.52 -10.47 -6.86
CA LEU A 22 -3.74 -9.24 -6.78
C LEU A 22 -4.53 -8.12 -6.09
N SER A 23 -5.81 -7.97 -6.42
CA SER A 23 -6.67 -6.96 -5.79
C SER A 23 -6.78 -7.20 -4.29
N PHE A 24 -6.99 -8.46 -3.87
CA PHE A 24 -6.99 -8.81 -2.45
C PHE A 24 -5.64 -8.50 -1.81
N HIS A 25 -4.54 -8.94 -2.43
CA HIS A 25 -3.21 -8.79 -1.88
C HIS A 25 -2.82 -7.31 -1.67
N ILE A 26 -3.06 -6.45 -2.66
CA ILE A 26 -2.73 -5.02 -2.56
C ILE A 26 -3.64 -4.33 -1.54
N ARG A 27 -4.96 -4.59 -1.57
CA ARG A 27 -5.89 -3.92 -0.65
C ARG A 27 -5.67 -4.28 0.82
N GLU A 28 -5.21 -5.50 1.10
CA GLU A 28 -5.04 -6.01 2.45
C GLU A 28 -3.64 -5.74 3.00
N TYR A 29 -2.60 -6.04 2.20
CA TYR A 29 -1.22 -6.06 2.69
C TYR A 29 -0.42 -4.81 2.36
N PHE A 30 -0.78 -4.07 1.31
CA PHE A 30 -0.11 -2.80 0.97
C PHE A 30 -0.80 -1.59 1.62
N TRP A 31 -2.02 -1.75 2.11
CA TRP A 31 -2.74 -0.63 2.74
C TRP A 31 -2.13 -0.27 4.09
N VAL A 32 -1.92 1.02 4.33
CA VAL A 32 -1.53 1.56 5.63
C VAL A 32 -2.43 2.73 6.00
N ASP A 33 -2.99 2.67 7.21
CA ASP A 33 -3.71 3.72 7.89
C ASP A 33 -3.33 3.67 9.38
N MET A 34 -3.80 4.61 10.20
CA MET A 34 -3.50 4.62 11.65
C MET A 34 -3.90 3.30 12.34
N LYS A 35 -4.96 2.62 11.89
CA LYS A 35 -5.37 1.34 12.48
C LYS A 35 -4.38 0.24 12.12
N LYS A 36 -3.94 0.20 10.86
CA LYS A 36 -2.96 -0.77 10.39
C LYS A 36 -1.60 -0.58 11.02
N ILE A 37 -1.14 0.67 11.22
CA ILE A 37 0.10 0.96 11.95
C ILE A 37 0.02 0.42 13.38
N ASN A 38 -1.09 0.66 14.08
CA ASN A 38 -1.32 0.12 15.43
C ASN A 38 -1.38 -1.42 15.46
N GLU A 39 -1.87 -2.05 14.40
CA GLU A 39 -1.86 -3.52 14.24
C GLU A 39 -0.42 -4.03 14.10
N ILE A 40 0.36 -3.43 13.19
CA ILE A 40 1.77 -3.80 12.94
C ILE A 40 2.62 -3.59 14.19
N TYR A 41 2.37 -2.52 14.95
CA TYR A 41 3.07 -2.24 16.21
C TYR A 41 2.88 -3.35 17.27
N ARG A 42 1.83 -4.17 17.13
CA ARG A 42 1.48 -5.27 18.03
C ARG A 42 1.80 -6.65 17.44
N TYR A 43 2.47 -6.69 16.28
CA TYR A 43 2.86 -7.95 15.68
C TYR A 43 3.78 -8.74 16.59
N LYS A 44 3.48 -10.03 16.67
CA LYS A 44 4.43 -11.02 17.17
C LYS A 44 5.32 -11.43 16.01
N THR A 45 6.61 -11.57 16.29
CA THR A 45 7.59 -12.06 15.33
C THR A 45 7.62 -13.59 15.36
N GLU A 46 8.20 -14.19 14.32
CA GLU A 46 8.42 -15.64 14.21
C GLU A 46 7.14 -16.49 14.27
N GLU A 47 6.01 -15.94 13.81
CA GLU A 47 4.76 -16.69 13.72
C GLU A 47 4.81 -17.73 12.59
N TYR A 48 4.90 -19.01 12.95
CA TYR A 48 4.88 -20.12 11.99
C TYR A 48 3.51 -20.82 11.98
N SER A 49 2.52 -20.23 11.30
CA SER A 49 1.22 -20.89 11.06
C SER A 49 0.48 -20.32 9.85
N GLN A 50 -0.46 -21.09 9.28
CA GLN A 50 -1.35 -20.59 8.21
C GLN A 50 -2.31 -19.48 8.69
N GLY A 51 -2.55 -19.41 10.01
CA GLY A 51 -3.36 -18.39 10.66
C GLY A 51 -2.55 -17.23 11.24
N ALA A 52 -1.27 -17.11 10.89
CA ALA A 52 -0.41 -16.03 11.37
C ALA A 52 -0.96 -14.66 10.96
N THR A 53 -0.94 -13.73 11.91
CA THR A 53 -1.32 -12.33 11.64
C THR A 53 -0.18 -11.65 10.89
N ASN A 54 1.06 -11.92 11.33
CA ASN A 54 2.28 -11.39 10.73
C ASN A 54 2.82 -12.32 9.61
N LYS A 55 2.09 -12.40 8.50
CA LYS A 55 2.42 -13.34 7.40
C LYS A 55 3.78 -13.11 6.74
N SER A 56 4.26 -11.86 6.75
CA SER A 56 5.55 -11.50 6.17
C SER A 56 6.66 -11.40 7.21
N ASN A 57 6.42 -11.77 8.47
CA ASN A 57 7.38 -11.63 9.57
C ASN A 57 7.98 -10.20 9.67
N ILE A 58 7.12 -9.19 9.58
CA ILE A 58 7.47 -7.78 9.72
C ILE A 58 7.79 -7.48 11.18
N TYR A 59 8.92 -6.82 11.39
CA TYR A 59 9.37 -6.36 12.69
C TYR A 59 8.74 -4.99 12.98
N PRO A 60 8.07 -4.78 14.12
CA PRO A 60 7.47 -3.49 14.49
C PRO A 60 8.45 -2.31 14.42
N GLU A 61 9.74 -2.58 14.67
CA GLU A 61 10.84 -1.62 14.63
C GLU A 61 11.09 -1.01 13.24
N GLN A 62 10.50 -1.59 12.18
CA GLN A 62 10.58 -1.05 10.82
C GLN A 62 9.63 0.13 10.59
N ILE A 63 8.65 0.34 11.47
CA ILE A 63 7.77 1.50 11.38
C ILE A 63 8.64 2.75 11.59
N PRO A 64 8.75 3.66 10.61
CA PRO A 64 9.56 4.86 10.75
C PRO A 64 8.95 5.78 11.81
N SER A 65 9.81 6.43 12.60
CA SER A 65 9.37 7.41 13.61
C SER A 65 8.51 8.53 13.01
N TRP A 66 8.86 9.00 11.80
CA TRP A 66 8.11 10.05 11.11
C TRP A 66 6.68 9.63 10.75
N LEU A 67 6.41 8.35 10.52
CA LEU A 67 5.14 7.90 9.95
C LEU A 67 3.97 8.09 10.92
N VAL A 68 4.19 7.81 12.21
CA VAL A 68 3.15 7.85 13.25
C VAL A 68 2.64 9.27 13.45
N ASP A 69 3.55 10.25 13.49
CA ASP A 69 3.19 11.66 13.64
C ASP A 69 2.71 12.28 12.33
N TRP A 70 3.14 11.73 11.20
CA TRP A 70 2.77 12.23 9.90
C TRP A 70 1.37 11.78 9.48
N ILE A 71 0.98 10.52 9.67
CA ILE A 71 -0.31 10.03 9.15
C ILE A 71 -1.51 10.67 9.88
N PRO A 72 -2.51 11.24 9.17
CA PRO A 72 -3.69 11.82 9.82
C PRO A 72 -4.64 10.73 10.33
N GLU A 73 -5.53 11.09 11.27
CA GLU A 73 -6.53 10.15 11.82
C GLU A 73 -7.48 9.59 10.73
N LYS A 74 -7.83 10.43 9.74
CA LYS A 74 -8.61 10.07 8.56
C LYS A 74 -7.74 10.19 7.32
N GLY A 75 -6.96 9.16 7.05
CA GLY A 75 -6.18 9.03 5.83
C GLY A 75 -5.35 7.74 5.84
N GLY A 76 -4.90 7.38 4.65
CA GLY A 76 -4.14 6.16 4.44
C GLY A 76 -3.68 6.06 3.00
N TYR A 77 -2.77 5.14 2.72
CA TYR A 77 -2.21 4.96 1.39
C TYR A 77 -1.71 3.53 1.17
N LEU A 78 -1.33 3.25 -0.07
CA LEU A 78 -0.60 2.03 -0.43
C LEU A 78 0.90 2.29 -0.25
N ILE A 79 1.53 1.51 0.61
CA ILE A 79 2.98 1.53 0.86
C ILE A 79 3.79 1.25 -0.42
N GLY A 80 5.06 1.64 -0.43
CA GLY A 80 5.93 1.49 -1.58
C GLY A 80 6.24 0.03 -1.92
N ASN A 81 6.49 -0.79 -0.90
CA ASN A 81 6.88 -2.18 -1.11
C ASN A 81 6.56 -3.10 0.07
N LEU A 82 6.38 -4.39 -0.23
CA LEU A 82 6.22 -5.45 0.75
C LEU A 82 7.01 -6.68 0.33
N GLN A 83 7.90 -7.13 1.22
CA GLN A 83 8.76 -8.30 1.03
C GLN A 83 8.81 -9.11 2.33
N PRO A 84 9.31 -10.37 2.29
CA PRO A 84 9.59 -11.12 3.51
C PRO A 84 10.52 -10.32 4.44
N ALA A 85 10.07 -10.13 5.67
CA ALA A 85 10.72 -9.36 6.72
C ALA A 85 11.04 -7.90 6.35
N HIS A 86 10.40 -7.31 5.34
CA HIS A 86 10.64 -5.91 4.98
C HIS A 86 9.38 -5.21 4.46
N MET A 87 9.09 -4.04 5.02
CA MET A 87 8.00 -3.17 4.58
C MET A 87 8.56 -1.76 4.31
N ASP A 88 8.39 -1.27 3.09
CA ASP A 88 8.79 0.09 2.71
C ASP A 88 7.59 1.03 2.83
N PHE A 89 7.58 1.84 3.89
CA PHE A 89 6.50 2.75 4.22
C PHE A 89 6.49 4.02 3.38
N TRP A 90 7.37 4.24 2.41
CA TRP A 90 7.29 5.46 1.60
C TRP A 90 6.00 5.57 0.81
N PHE A 91 5.49 6.79 0.72
CA PHE A 91 4.39 7.12 -0.17
C PHE A 91 4.93 7.30 -1.59
N PHE A 92 4.32 6.62 -2.56
CA PHE A 92 4.60 6.82 -3.98
C PHE A 92 3.36 7.37 -4.69
N SER A 93 3.49 8.57 -5.26
CA SER A 93 2.38 9.31 -5.86
C SER A 93 1.74 8.58 -7.04
N LEU A 94 2.56 8.11 -7.99
CA LEU A 94 2.06 7.44 -9.18
C LEU A 94 1.29 6.17 -8.83
N GLY A 95 1.81 5.35 -7.91
CA GLY A 95 1.18 4.10 -7.50
C GLY A 95 -0.19 4.32 -6.87
N ASN A 96 -0.28 5.27 -5.94
CA ASN A 96 -1.52 5.59 -5.24
C ASN A 96 -2.58 6.19 -6.18
N LEU A 97 -2.22 7.16 -7.01
CA LEU A 97 -3.16 7.78 -7.96
C LEU A 97 -3.59 6.81 -9.06
N TRP A 98 -2.69 5.95 -9.55
CA TRP A 98 -3.02 4.93 -10.53
C TRP A 98 -3.94 3.85 -9.94
N ALA A 99 -3.76 3.50 -8.67
CA ALA A 99 -4.62 2.53 -7.99
C ALA A 99 -6.07 3.05 -7.83
N ILE A 100 -6.26 4.36 -7.64
CA ILE A 100 -7.58 5.00 -7.65
C ILE A 100 -8.21 4.92 -9.04
N THR A 101 -7.50 5.42 -10.06
CA THR A 101 -8.04 5.53 -11.44
C THR A 101 -8.32 4.17 -12.08
N SER A 102 -7.59 3.13 -11.71
CA SER A 102 -7.79 1.75 -12.17
C SER A 102 -8.84 0.96 -11.37
N SER A 103 -9.49 1.57 -10.37
CA SER A 103 -10.40 0.89 -9.43
C SER A 103 -9.76 -0.25 -8.62
N LEU A 104 -8.43 -0.23 -8.49
CA LEU A 104 -7.70 -1.19 -7.67
C LEU A 104 -7.96 -0.94 -6.19
N THR A 105 -8.07 0.31 -5.74
CA THR A 105 -8.49 0.65 -4.37
C THR A 105 -9.98 0.44 -4.15
N THR A 106 -10.40 0.19 -2.90
CA THR A 106 -11.81 0.34 -2.53
C THR A 106 -12.22 1.82 -2.51
N PRO A 107 -13.52 2.18 -2.56
CA PRO A 107 -13.97 3.57 -2.45
C PRO A 107 -13.47 4.26 -1.17
N ARG A 108 -13.47 3.55 -0.04
CA ARG A 108 -12.91 4.04 1.23
C ARG A 108 -11.43 4.36 1.12
N GLN A 109 -10.64 3.46 0.55
CA GLN A 109 -9.20 3.66 0.38
C GLN A 109 -8.90 4.83 -0.56
N ALA A 110 -9.67 4.97 -1.64
CA ALA A 110 -9.52 6.11 -2.55
C ALA A 110 -9.80 7.44 -1.84
N GLU A 111 -10.88 7.51 -1.06
CA GLU A 111 -11.21 8.67 -0.23
C GLU A 111 -10.11 8.97 0.79
N GLU A 112 -9.61 7.95 1.50
CA GLU A 112 -8.56 8.11 2.51
C GLU A 112 -7.20 8.54 1.90
N ILE A 113 -6.87 8.10 0.68
CA ILE A 113 -5.70 8.62 -0.07
C ILE A 113 -5.87 10.10 -0.41
N LEU A 114 -7.04 10.50 -0.91
CA LEU A 114 -7.29 11.90 -1.26
C LEU A 114 -7.31 12.79 -0.01
N ASN A 115 -7.90 12.31 1.09
CA ASN A 115 -7.87 12.99 2.39
C ASN A 115 -6.43 13.15 2.90
N LEU A 116 -5.58 12.12 2.74
CA LEU A 116 -4.16 12.21 3.09
C LEU A 116 -3.46 13.32 2.28
N ILE A 117 -3.66 13.34 0.95
CA ILE A 117 -3.06 14.36 0.06
C ILE A 117 -3.54 15.76 0.44
N GLU A 118 -4.83 15.93 0.74
CA GLU A 118 -5.39 17.22 1.17
C GLU A 118 -4.80 17.67 2.52
N LYS A 119 -4.70 16.77 3.50
CA LYS A 119 -4.15 17.08 4.83
C LYS A 119 -2.65 17.33 4.82
N LYS A 120 -1.92 16.73 3.88
CA LYS A 120 -0.47 16.85 3.70
C LYS A 120 -0.12 17.59 2.42
N TRP A 121 -0.94 18.59 2.08
CA TRP A 121 -0.79 19.36 0.85
C TRP A 121 0.59 20.00 0.71
N GLU A 122 1.09 20.59 1.79
CA GLU A 122 2.42 21.21 1.83
C GLU A 122 3.56 20.19 1.60
N ASP A 123 3.38 18.94 2.02
CA ASP A 123 4.41 17.90 1.86
C ASP A 123 4.43 17.35 0.43
N PHE A 124 3.28 17.26 -0.24
CA PHE A 124 3.15 16.65 -1.57
C PHE A 124 3.20 17.62 -2.73
N ILE A 125 2.62 18.81 -2.56
CA ILE A 125 2.40 19.79 -3.63
C ILE A 125 3.26 21.02 -3.38
N TRP A 126 3.15 21.63 -2.20
CA TRP A 126 3.75 22.92 -1.90
C TRP A 126 3.56 23.93 -3.08
N ASN A 127 4.64 24.46 -3.65
CA ASN A 127 4.62 25.32 -4.83
C ASN A 127 4.66 24.57 -6.18
N ILE A 128 5.05 23.30 -6.23
CA ILE A 128 5.18 22.52 -7.48
C ILE A 128 4.55 21.14 -7.29
N PRO A 129 3.33 20.90 -7.84
CA PRO A 129 2.78 19.55 -7.90
C PRO A 129 3.62 18.68 -8.85
N LEU A 130 3.92 17.42 -8.55
CA LEU A 130 3.66 16.62 -7.34
C LEU A 130 4.96 15.88 -6.99
N LYS A 131 5.27 15.69 -5.71
CA LYS A 131 6.42 14.86 -5.31
C LYS A 131 6.28 13.43 -5.81
N ILE A 132 7.36 12.83 -6.31
CA ILE A 132 7.35 11.43 -6.77
C ILE A 132 7.14 10.47 -5.61
N CYS A 133 7.87 10.70 -4.51
CA CYS A 133 7.75 9.95 -3.27
C CYS A 133 7.92 10.86 -2.04
N TYR A 134 7.54 10.35 -0.87
CA TYR A 134 7.71 11.03 0.42
C TYR A 134 7.96 10.04 1.56
N PRO A 135 8.79 10.39 2.56
CA PRO A 135 9.77 11.49 2.55
C PRO A 135 10.97 11.21 1.60
N ALA A 136 11.89 12.15 1.51
CA ALA A 136 13.18 11.91 0.87
C ALA A 136 14.05 10.99 1.75
N LEU A 137 14.96 10.25 1.13
CA LEU A 137 16.03 9.57 1.84
C LEU A 137 17.02 10.61 2.36
N GLU A 138 17.14 10.70 3.67
CA GLU A 138 18.20 11.45 4.33
C GLU A 138 19.29 10.46 4.74
N TYR A 139 20.53 10.74 4.37
CA TYR A 139 21.68 10.02 4.93
C TYR A 139 21.99 10.66 6.28
N GLU A 140 22.01 9.86 7.36
CA GLU A 140 22.66 10.30 8.59
C GLU A 140 24.16 10.49 8.28
N GLU A 141 24.66 11.72 8.44
CA GLU A 141 26.11 12.01 8.46
C GLU A 141 26.78 11.45 9.72
#